data_AF-J9EAP2-F1
#
_entry.id   AF-J9EAP2-F1
#
_cell.length_a   1.000
_cell.length_b   1.000
_cell.length_c   1.000
_cell.angle_alpha   90.00
_cell.angle_beta   90.00
_cell.angle_gamma   90.00
#
_symmetry.space_group_name_H-M   'P 1'
#
loop_
_entity.id
_entity.type
_entity.pdbx_description
1 polymer ?
#
loop_
_entity_poly.entity_id
_entity_poly.type
_entity_poly.pdbx_seq_one_letter_code
_entity_poly.pdbx_strand_id
1 'polypeptide(L)'
;MSSGTNVFSQPWARVVALSIVVSVCVQILPILVQRIVVSQYVICNLQFAPEFIKQADYCSAHFSRKRYGGTTELGYFVDPLSVEPRYFQEVERVVAGTIQANVIQWGWETEKEAFAALKAAVQSRTQGNMEKAELIIQHALALAPHHPDILTEYGLVVEMGRKNVVEAEELYSRALSYNPHHLEALIRRARTLPIVEEIDREMLKKLHEKRSYFSRIPKTNMALRKAMKESYFLHIYHTVAIEGNTMSLGQT
;
A
#
# COMPACT_ATOMS: atom_id res chain seq x y z
N MET A 1 -12.17 -87.27 -8.25
CA MET A 1 -11.93 -86.24 -9.28
C MET A 1 -12.43 -84.91 -8.77
N SER A 2 -11.53 -84.00 -8.39
CA SER A 2 -11.62 -82.55 -8.56
C SER A 2 -10.41 -81.96 -7.82
N SER A 3 -9.31 -81.83 -8.55
CA SER A 3 -8.06 -81.24 -8.11
C SER A 3 -8.22 -79.72 -8.09
N GLY A 4 -8.45 -79.14 -6.92
CA GLY A 4 -8.34 -77.70 -6.70
C GLY A 4 -6.89 -77.27 -6.76
N THR A 5 -6.46 -76.75 -7.91
CA THR A 5 -5.13 -76.17 -8.08
C THR A 5 -5.06 -74.86 -7.30
N ASN A 6 -4.21 -74.79 -6.28
CA ASN A 6 -3.90 -73.56 -5.56
C ASN A 6 -3.31 -72.53 -6.54
N VAL A 7 -4.14 -71.58 -6.97
CA VAL A 7 -3.82 -70.51 -7.94
C VAL A 7 -2.59 -69.69 -7.52
N PHE A 8 -2.23 -69.70 -6.23
CA PHE A 8 -1.12 -68.94 -5.65
C PHE A 8 0.30 -69.51 -5.87
N SER A 9 0.47 -70.70 -6.49
CA SER A 9 1.80 -71.25 -6.78
C SER A 9 2.37 -70.85 -8.15
N GLN A 10 1.56 -70.25 -9.03
CA GLN A 10 2.01 -69.90 -10.37
C GLN A 10 2.76 -68.54 -10.36
N PRO A 11 3.91 -68.43 -11.07
CA PRO A 11 4.79 -67.26 -11.02
C PRO A 11 4.10 -65.97 -11.48
N TRP A 12 3.17 -66.04 -12.42
CA TRP A 12 2.38 -64.89 -12.87
C TRP A 12 1.46 -64.35 -11.76
N ALA A 13 0.91 -65.21 -10.90
CA ALA A 13 0.04 -64.79 -9.79
C ALA A 13 0.81 -63.98 -8.73
N ARG A 14 2.10 -64.28 -8.54
CA ARG A 14 2.99 -63.49 -7.64
C ARG A 14 3.30 -62.12 -8.22
N VAL A 15 3.54 -62.04 -9.53
CA VAL A 15 3.78 -60.76 -10.21
C VAL A 15 2.54 -59.87 -10.17
N VAL A 16 1.35 -60.46 -10.39
CA VAL A 16 0.06 -59.75 -10.27
C VAL A 16 -0.19 -59.33 -8.82
N ALA A 17 0.10 -60.18 -7.83
CA ALA A 17 -0.03 -59.79 -6.43
C ALA A 17 0.92 -58.64 -6.06
N LEU A 18 2.18 -58.67 -6.51
CA LEU A 18 3.15 -57.59 -6.28
C LEU A 18 2.73 -56.30 -6.99
N SER A 19 2.21 -56.36 -8.21
CA SER A 19 1.75 -55.16 -8.93
C SER A 19 0.53 -54.52 -8.26
N ILE A 20 -0.40 -55.34 -7.75
CA ILE A 20 -1.55 -54.86 -6.97
C ILE A 20 -1.07 -54.22 -5.67
N VAL A 21 -0.14 -54.85 -4.94
CA VAL A 21 0.42 -54.28 -3.69
C VAL A 21 1.13 -52.95 -3.97
N VAL A 22 1.95 -52.85 -5.01
CA VAL A 22 2.63 -51.61 -5.39
C VAL A 22 1.62 -50.54 -5.78
N SER A 23 0.59 -50.89 -6.55
CA SER A 23 -0.48 -49.96 -6.95
C SER A 23 -1.26 -49.44 -5.73
N VAL A 24 -1.63 -50.33 -4.81
CA VAL A 24 -2.30 -50.00 -3.55
C VAL A 24 -1.41 -49.11 -2.68
N CYS A 25 -0.10 -49.41 -2.58
CA CYS A 25 0.84 -48.55 -1.85
C CYS A 25 0.95 -47.16 -2.49
N VAL A 26 1.07 -47.05 -3.82
CA VAL A 26 1.15 -45.76 -4.53
C VAL A 26 -0.15 -44.96 -4.40
N GLN A 27 -1.31 -45.62 -4.34
CA GLN A 27 -2.61 -44.95 -4.20
C GLN A 27 -2.95 -44.58 -2.75
N ILE A 28 -2.57 -45.40 -1.75
CA ILE A 28 -2.97 -45.20 -0.35
C ILE A 28 -1.94 -44.39 0.45
N LEU A 29 -0.63 -44.49 0.16
CA LEU A 29 0.41 -43.70 0.83
C LEU A 29 0.18 -42.18 0.75
N PRO A 30 -0.14 -41.57 -0.41
CA PRO A 30 -0.39 -40.12 -0.45
C PRO A 30 -1.64 -39.70 0.33
N ILE A 31 -2.66 -40.56 0.42
CA ILE A 31 -3.89 -40.30 1.18
C ILE A 31 -3.61 -40.36 2.69
N LEU A 32 -2.78 -41.32 3.13
CA LEU A 32 -2.33 -41.41 4.53
C LEU A 32 -1.41 -40.24 4.90
N VAL A 33 -0.52 -39.81 4.01
CA VAL A 33 0.36 -38.65 4.23
C VAL A 33 -0.41 -37.33 4.23
N GLN A 34 -1.44 -37.17 3.38
CA GLN A 34 -2.34 -36.00 3.40
C GLN A 34 -3.20 -35.92 4.67
N ARG A 35 -3.43 -37.04 5.38
CA ARG A 35 -4.12 -37.04 6.68
C ARG A 35 -3.20 -36.76 7.87
N ILE A 36 -1.88 -36.69 7.68
CA ILE A 36 -0.97 -36.19 8.71
C ILE A 36 -1.08 -34.65 8.71
N VAL A 37 -2.08 -34.16 9.43
CA VAL A 37 -2.15 -32.73 9.79
C VAL A 37 -1.03 -32.47 10.79
N VAL A 38 0.18 -32.23 10.29
CA VAL A 38 1.25 -31.70 11.14
C VAL A 38 0.78 -30.31 11.56
N SER A 39 0.46 -30.17 12.84
CA SER A 39 0.06 -28.88 13.41
C SER A 39 1.06 -27.81 13.00
N GLN A 40 0.56 -26.69 12.48
CA GLN A 40 1.34 -25.51 12.07
C GLN A 40 2.34 -25.07 13.16
N TYR A 41 1.99 -25.35 14.43
CA TYR A 41 2.83 -25.15 15.60
C TYR A 41 4.17 -25.92 15.55
N VAL A 42 4.17 -27.17 15.08
CA VAL A 42 5.37 -28.03 15.06
C VAL A 42 6.32 -27.62 13.94
N ILE A 43 5.78 -27.23 12.78
CA ILE A 43 6.55 -26.78 11.60
C ILE A 43 7.30 -25.48 11.92
N CYS A 44 6.66 -24.53 12.61
CA CYS A 44 7.29 -23.26 12.94
C CYS A 44 8.30 -23.34 14.11
N ASN A 45 8.30 -24.43 14.91
CA ASN A 45 9.18 -24.58 16.08
C ASN A 45 10.43 -25.45 15.79
N LEU A 46 10.43 -26.25 14.73
CA LEU A 46 11.62 -26.99 14.28
C LEU A 46 12.53 -26.03 13.50
N GLN A 47 13.77 -25.85 13.98
CA GLN A 47 14.77 -24.91 13.46
C GLN A 47 15.24 -25.15 12.00
N PHE A 48 14.63 -26.09 11.27
CA PHE A 48 14.97 -26.46 9.90
C PHE A 48 13.79 -26.22 8.94
N ALA A 49 13.32 -24.97 8.83
CA ALA A 49 12.40 -24.59 7.77
C ALA A 49 13.19 -24.11 6.53
N PRO A 50 13.03 -24.74 5.34
CA PRO A 50 13.67 -24.29 4.11
C PRO A 50 13.18 -22.90 3.70
N GLU A 51 14.04 -22.11 3.04
CA GLU A 51 13.83 -20.68 2.73
C GLU A 51 12.48 -20.37 2.04
N PHE A 52 11.94 -21.27 1.22
CA PHE A 52 10.67 -21.02 0.52
C PHE A 52 9.46 -20.83 1.45
N ILE A 53 9.48 -21.39 2.67
CA ILE A 53 8.40 -21.24 3.66
C ILE A 53 8.49 -19.89 4.39
N LYS A 54 9.66 -19.24 4.41
CA LYS A 54 9.84 -17.91 5.03
C LYS A 54 9.32 -16.78 4.14
N GLN A 55 9.13 -17.02 2.84
CA GLN A 55 8.68 -16.02 1.87
C GLN A 55 7.16 -15.79 1.89
N ALA A 56 6.39 -16.69 2.51
CA ALA A 56 4.96 -16.54 2.71
C ALA A 56 4.67 -16.42 4.21
N ASP A 57 3.66 -15.65 4.59
CA ASP A 57 3.23 -15.31 5.96
C ASP A 57 2.80 -16.50 6.87
N TYR A 58 3.25 -17.72 6.57
CA TYR A 58 2.79 -18.97 7.17
C TYR A 58 3.16 -19.13 8.66
N CYS A 59 4.22 -18.49 9.14
CA CYS A 59 4.62 -18.53 10.56
C CYS A 59 4.57 -17.17 11.29
N SER A 60 4.17 -16.08 10.61
CA SER A 60 4.23 -14.72 11.17
C SER A 60 3.27 -14.50 12.35
N ALA A 61 2.10 -15.16 12.31
CA ALA A 61 1.10 -15.07 13.38
C ALA A 61 1.56 -15.69 14.72
N HIS A 62 2.49 -16.65 14.70
CA HIS A 62 2.95 -17.34 15.91
C HIS A 62 4.20 -16.72 16.55
N PHE A 63 5.06 -16.07 15.77
CA PHE A 63 6.29 -15.43 16.28
C PHE A 63 6.04 -14.12 17.02
N SER A 64 4.88 -13.49 16.84
CA SER A 64 4.49 -12.23 17.52
C SER A 64 4.24 -12.37 19.03
N ARG A 65 4.34 -13.59 19.59
CA ARG A 65 4.17 -13.86 21.04
C ARG A 65 5.47 -14.08 21.80
N LYS A 66 6.61 -13.54 21.36
CA LYS A 66 7.70 -13.28 22.30
C LYS A 66 7.28 -12.15 23.24
N ARG A 67 6.68 -12.57 24.36
CA ARG A 67 6.42 -11.77 25.55
C ARG A 67 7.73 -11.07 25.92
N TYR A 68 7.88 -9.79 25.55
CA TYR A 68 8.92 -8.95 26.13
C TYR A 68 8.66 -8.92 27.64
N GLY A 69 9.61 -9.40 28.42
CA GLY A 69 9.55 -9.32 29.87
C GLY A 69 9.32 -7.86 30.25
N GLY A 70 8.22 -7.61 30.96
CA GLY A 70 7.82 -6.29 31.40
C GLY A 70 8.95 -5.66 32.20
N THR A 71 9.58 -4.64 31.63
CA THR A 71 10.28 -3.65 32.43
C THR A 71 9.20 -2.74 32.99
N THR A 72 9.19 -2.55 34.30
CA THR A 72 8.26 -1.69 35.04
C THR A 72 8.48 -0.19 34.79
N GLU A 73 9.10 0.19 33.67
CA GLU A 73 9.12 1.57 33.21
C GLU A 73 7.90 1.77 32.31
N LEU A 74 7.06 2.77 32.62
CA LEU A 74 5.97 3.20 31.74
C LEU A 74 6.51 3.34 30.31
N GLY A 75 6.15 2.39 29.44
CA GLY A 75 6.50 2.44 28.04
C GLY A 75 5.72 3.56 27.38
N TYR A 76 6.32 4.75 27.25
CA TYR A 76 5.78 5.86 26.44
C TYR A 76 5.84 5.59 24.93
N PHE A 77 6.34 4.42 24.54
CA PHE A 77 6.13 3.86 23.22
C PHE A 77 4.83 3.07 23.27
N VAL A 78 3.76 3.64 22.69
CA VAL A 78 2.70 2.79 22.15
C VAL A 78 3.42 1.90 21.14
N ASP A 79 3.49 0.59 21.43
CA ASP A 79 3.89 -0.39 20.42
C ASP A 79 3.14 -0.02 19.13
N PRO A 80 3.78 -0.06 17.93
CA PRO A 80 3.12 0.35 16.71
C PRO A 80 1.74 -0.30 16.70
N LEU A 81 0.70 0.54 16.75
CA LEU A 81 -0.69 0.08 16.81
C LEU A 81 -0.77 -1.03 15.78
N SER A 82 -1.14 -2.23 16.22
CA SER A 82 -1.45 -3.31 15.29
C SER A 82 -2.62 -2.76 14.47
N VAL A 83 -2.35 -2.22 13.29
CA VAL A 83 -3.38 -1.63 12.44
C VAL A 83 -4.21 -2.81 11.97
N GLU A 84 -5.26 -3.11 12.74
CA GLU A 84 -6.26 -4.06 12.30
C GLU A 84 -6.88 -3.48 11.01
N PRO A 85 -7.08 -4.30 9.97
CA PRO A 85 -7.61 -3.85 8.67
C PRO A 85 -8.92 -3.05 8.76
N ARG A 86 -9.67 -3.20 9.87
CA ARG A 86 -10.94 -2.51 10.13
C ARG A 86 -10.80 -1.00 10.33
N TYR A 87 -9.65 -0.53 10.82
CA TYR A 87 -9.45 0.91 11.09
C TYR A 87 -9.53 1.73 9.79
N PHE A 88 -9.05 1.18 8.67
CA PHE A 88 -9.09 1.85 7.37
C PHE A 88 -10.52 1.92 6.79
N GLN A 89 -11.33 0.86 6.99
CA GLN A 89 -12.73 0.83 6.57
C GLN A 89 -13.62 1.83 7.32
N GLU A 90 -13.31 2.08 8.60
CA GLU A 90 -14.05 3.05 9.42
C GLU A 90 -13.76 4.49 8.96
N VAL A 91 -12.49 4.80 8.66
CA VAL A 91 -12.06 6.11 8.14
C VAL A 91 -12.67 6.38 6.76
N GLU A 92 -12.68 5.40 5.85
CA GLU A 92 -13.33 5.55 4.53
C GLU A 92 -14.82 5.90 4.66
N ARG A 93 -15.55 5.28 5.60
CA ARG A 93 -16.98 5.60 5.81
C ARG A 93 -17.20 7.00 6.40
N VAL A 94 -16.34 7.43 7.32
CA VAL A 94 -16.45 8.76 7.95
C VAL A 94 -16.05 9.87 6.97
N VAL A 95 -15.03 9.64 6.15
CA VAL A 95 -14.59 10.57 5.11
C VAL A 95 -15.61 10.64 3.96
N ALA A 96 -16.22 9.52 3.57
CA ALA A 96 -17.27 9.50 2.56
C ALA A 96 -18.52 10.32 2.96
N GLY A 97 -18.79 10.46 4.27
CA GLY A 97 -19.93 11.24 4.78
C GLY A 97 -19.67 12.75 4.92
N THR A 98 -18.41 13.19 4.94
CA THR A 98 -18.04 14.58 5.23
C THR A 98 -17.63 15.40 4.01
N ILE A 99 -17.38 14.76 2.85
CA ILE A 99 -17.26 15.47 1.58
C ILE A 99 -18.68 15.84 1.12
N GLN A 100 -19.27 16.85 1.76
CA GLN A 100 -20.17 17.71 1.02
C GLN A 100 -19.32 18.31 -0.09
N ALA A 101 -19.47 17.77 -1.30
CA ALA A 101 -19.07 18.48 -2.49
C ALA A 101 -19.80 19.81 -2.40
N ASN A 102 -19.10 20.87 -1.98
CA ASN A 102 -19.56 22.22 -2.19
C ASN A 102 -19.75 22.31 -3.70
N VAL A 103 -21.00 22.12 -4.13
CA VAL A 103 -21.42 22.32 -5.50
C VAL A 103 -21.30 23.82 -5.69
N ILE A 104 -20.09 24.26 -6.04
CA ILE A 104 -19.89 25.55 -6.66
C ILE A 104 -20.83 25.52 -7.86
N GLN A 105 -21.85 26.37 -7.83
CA GLN A 105 -22.84 26.45 -8.87
C GLN A 105 -22.15 27.08 -10.09
N TRP A 106 -21.58 26.22 -10.94
CA TRP A 106 -20.87 26.63 -12.15
C TRP A 106 -21.85 27.24 -13.14
N GLY A 107 -21.55 28.46 -13.60
CA GLY A 107 -22.28 29.12 -14.66
C GLY A 107 -21.79 28.67 -16.03
N TRP A 108 -22.68 28.61 -17.01
CA TRP A 108 -22.33 28.36 -18.41
C TRP A 108 -21.33 29.40 -18.98
N GLU A 109 -21.26 30.60 -18.40
CA GLU A 109 -20.25 31.63 -18.73
C GLU A 109 -18.85 31.24 -18.23
N THR A 110 -18.75 30.76 -16.99
CA THR A 110 -17.48 30.33 -16.39
C THR A 110 -16.86 29.13 -17.12
N GLU A 111 -17.68 28.23 -17.66
CA GLU A 111 -17.22 27.08 -18.44
C GLU A 111 -16.62 27.49 -19.80
N LYS A 112 -17.22 28.48 -20.46
CA LYS A 112 -16.71 29.04 -21.72
C LYS A 112 -15.37 29.74 -21.52
N GLU A 113 -15.23 30.49 -20.44
CA GLU A 113 -13.99 31.16 -20.07
C GLU A 113 -12.89 30.14 -19.73
N ALA A 114 -13.22 29.10 -18.96
CA ALA A 114 -12.30 28.01 -18.64
C ALA A 114 -11.78 27.32 -19.92
N PHE A 115 -12.67 27.07 -20.90
CA PHE A 115 -12.27 26.47 -22.17
C PHE A 115 -11.41 27.40 -23.04
N ALA A 116 -11.66 28.72 -23.00
CA ALA A 116 -10.81 29.70 -23.67
C ALA A 116 -9.41 29.75 -23.02
N ALA A 117 -9.34 29.75 -21.68
CA ALA A 117 -8.09 29.69 -20.93
C ALA A 117 -7.32 28.39 -21.22
N LEU A 118 -7.99 27.23 -21.27
CA LEU A 118 -7.39 25.95 -21.66
C LEU A 118 -6.72 26.04 -23.04
N LYS A 119 -7.42 26.58 -24.06
CA LYS A 119 -6.85 26.76 -25.40
C LYS A 119 -5.62 27.66 -25.39
N ALA A 120 -5.66 28.75 -24.62
CA ALA A 120 -4.53 29.68 -24.50
C ALA A 120 -3.32 29.04 -23.77
N ALA A 121 -3.57 28.18 -22.77
CA ALA A 121 -2.53 27.41 -22.09
C ALA A 121 -1.87 26.41 -23.03
N VAL A 122 -2.66 25.64 -23.80
CA VAL A 122 -2.16 24.71 -24.82
C VAL A 122 -1.32 25.45 -25.85
N GLN A 123 -1.80 26.59 -26.35
CA GLN A 123 -1.05 27.39 -27.31
C GLN A 123 0.29 27.86 -26.72
N SER A 124 0.28 28.39 -25.50
CA SER A 124 1.51 28.86 -24.82
C SER A 124 2.51 27.70 -24.61
N ARG A 125 2.01 26.51 -24.24
CA ARG A 125 2.82 25.28 -24.11
C ARG A 125 3.43 24.87 -25.44
N THR A 126 2.66 24.88 -26.53
CA THR A 126 3.17 24.54 -27.87
C THR A 126 4.21 25.53 -28.40
N GLN A 127 4.15 26.78 -27.93
CA GLN A 127 5.16 27.81 -28.20
C GLN A 127 6.43 27.65 -27.35
N GLY A 128 6.46 26.71 -26.41
CA GLY A 128 7.57 26.49 -25.48
C GLY A 128 7.56 27.37 -24.23
N ASN A 129 6.54 28.22 -24.07
CA ASN A 129 6.42 29.14 -22.94
C ASN A 129 5.74 28.45 -21.74
N MET A 130 6.47 27.56 -21.05
CA MET A 130 5.92 26.71 -19.99
C MET A 130 5.45 27.49 -18.77
N GLU A 131 6.18 28.52 -18.34
CA GLU A 131 5.80 29.37 -17.20
C GLU A 131 4.49 30.11 -17.46
N LYS A 132 4.31 30.63 -18.68
CA LYS A 132 3.07 31.29 -19.09
C LYS A 132 1.92 30.28 -19.18
N ALA A 133 2.16 29.10 -19.73
CA ALA A 133 1.17 28.04 -19.80
C ALA A 133 0.70 27.63 -18.39
N GLU A 134 1.62 27.57 -17.43
CA GLU A 134 1.32 27.26 -16.03
C GLU A 134 0.40 28.30 -15.38
N LEU A 135 0.68 29.59 -15.57
CA LEU A 135 -0.18 30.65 -15.02
C LEU A 135 -1.59 30.60 -15.62
N ILE A 136 -1.70 30.39 -16.94
CA ILE A 136 -3.00 30.35 -17.63
C ILE A 136 -3.80 29.11 -17.21
N ILE A 137 -3.15 27.94 -17.11
CA ILE A 137 -3.86 26.70 -16.75
C ILE A 137 -4.29 26.69 -15.28
N GLN A 138 -3.54 27.33 -14.38
CA GLN A 138 -3.98 27.53 -12.99
C GLN A 138 -5.25 28.39 -12.91
N HIS A 139 -5.36 29.42 -13.77
CA HIS A 139 -6.60 30.19 -13.90
C HIS A 139 -7.75 29.32 -14.44
N ALA A 140 -7.51 28.53 -15.48
CA ALA A 140 -8.50 27.59 -16.00
C ALA A 140 -8.97 26.57 -14.94
N LEU A 141 -8.06 26.08 -14.10
CA LEU A 141 -8.36 25.16 -13.01
C LEU A 141 -9.21 25.82 -11.90
N ALA A 142 -8.96 27.10 -11.61
CA ALA A 142 -9.79 27.85 -10.67
C ALA A 142 -11.23 28.04 -11.18
N LEU A 143 -11.40 28.20 -12.50
CA LEU A 143 -12.70 28.31 -13.16
C LEU A 143 -13.40 26.96 -13.37
N ALA A 144 -12.68 25.84 -13.43
CA ALA A 144 -13.24 24.51 -13.63
C ALA A 144 -12.34 23.42 -13.00
N PRO A 145 -12.40 23.20 -11.67
CA PRO A 145 -11.48 22.35 -10.91
C PRO A 145 -11.71 20.84 -11.12
N HIS A 146 -12.78 20.46 -11.80
CA HIS A 146 -13.18 19.07 -12.03
C HIS A 146 -13.12 18.67 -13.51
N HIS A 147 -12.65 19.58 -14.39
CA HIS A 147 -12.62 19.30 -15.82
C HIS A 147 -11.41 18.42 -16.18
N PRO A 148 -11.61 17.23 -16.77
CA PRO A 148 -10.54 16.27 -17.03
C PRO A 148 -9.47 16.85 -17.97
N ASP A 149 -9.85 17.53 -19.05
CA ASP A 149 -8.87 18.08 -20.01
C ASP A 149 -7.97 19.16 -19.39
N ILE A 150 -8.49 19.97 -18.46
CA ILE A 150 -7.71 21.02 -17.76
C ILE A 150 -6.72 20.38 -16.80
N LEU A 151 -7.15 19.36 -16.05
CA LEU A 151 -6.29 18.59 -15.16
C LEU A 151 -5.18 17.87 -15.92
N THR A 152 -5.50 17.26 -17.05
CA THR A 152 -4.52 16.60 -17.92
C THR A 152 -3.51 17.60 -18.48
N GLU A 153 -3.96 18.72 -19.04
CA GLU A 153 -3.03 19.75 -19.56
C GLU A 153 -2.18 20.38 -18.46
N TYR A 154 -2.72 20.56 -17.25
CA TYR A 154 -1.92 21.03 -16.11
C TYR A 154 -0.83 20.01 -15.75
N GLY A 155 -1.17 18.72 -15.70
CA GLY A 155 -0.21 17.64 -15.52
C GLY A 155 0.92 17.68 -16.56
N LEU A 156 0.59 17.90 -17.84
CA LEU A 156 1.58 18.04 -18.91
C LEU A 156 2.53 19.23 -18.67
N VAL A 157 1.98 20.38 -18.28
CA VAL A 157 2.76 21.60 -18.03
C VAL A 157 3.70 21.41 -16.84
N VAL A 158 3.24 20.80 -15.75
CA VAL A 158 4.05 20.52 -14.56
C VAL A 158 5.16 19.52 -14.88
N GLU A 159 4.82 18.45 -15.62
CA GLU A 159 5.76 17.40 -15.96
C GLU A 159 6.89 17.92 -16.86
N MET A 160 6.57 18.71 -17.88
CA MET A 160 7.56 19.22 -18.82
C MET A 160 8.27 20.49 -18.33
N GLY A 161 7.58 21.36 -17.59
CA GLY A 161 8.12 22.62 -17.08
C GLY A 161 8.96 22.42 -15.82
N ARG A 162 8.36 21.92 -14.74
CA ARG A 162 9.01 21.75 -13.43
C ARG A 162 9.72 20.41 -13.28
N LYS A 163 9.51 19.47 -14.20
CA LYS A 163 10.01 18.08 -14.12
C LYS A 163 9.52 17.35 -12.85
N ASN A 164 8.36 17.75 -12.33
CA ASN A 164 7.75 17.11 -11.18
C ASN A 164 6.79 16.00 -11.65
N VAL A 165 7.30 14.78 -11.73
CA VAL A 165 6.53 13.61 -12.23
C VAL A 165 5.47 13.16 -11.22
N VAL A 166 5.72 13.35 -9.91
CA VAL A 166 4.79 12.94 -8.84
C VAL A 166 3.52 13.77 -8.87
N GLU A 167 3.66 15.10 -8.92
CA GLU A 167 2.52 16.02 -9.03
C GLU A 167 1.77 15.83 -10.36
N ALA A 168 2.48 15.56 -11.45
CA ALA A 168 1.84 15.26 -12.73
C ALA A 168 0.99 13.97 -12.68
N GLU A 169 1.49 12.90 -12.04
CA GLU A 169 0.73 11.66 -11.87
C GLU A 169 -0.53 11.87 -11.03
N GLU A 170 -0.44 12.65 -9.94
CA GLU A 170 -1.60 13.01 -9.12
C GLU A 170 -2.68 13.70 -9.97
N LEU A 171 -2.29 14.65 -10.82
CA LEU A 171 -3.20 15.36 -11.72
C LEU A 171 -3.85 14.43 -12.75
N TYR A 172 -3.10 13.50 -13.34
CA TYR A 172 -3.67 12.50 -14.25
C TYR A 172 -4.61 11.54 -13.54
N SER A 173 -4.26 11.08 -12.34
CA SER A 173 -5.12 10.25 -11.49
C SER A 173 -6.41 10.97 -11.12
N ARG A 174 -6.33 12.26 -10.81
CA ARG A 174 -7.50 13.11 -10.55
C ARG A 174 -8.35 13.34 -11.80
N ALA A 175 -7.75 13.50 -12.98
CA ALA A 175 -8.52 13.60 -14.22
C ALA A 175 -9.32 12.31 -14.49
N LEU A 176 -8.72 11.15 -14.23
CA LEU A 176 -9.36 9.84 -14.42
C LEU A 176 -10.43 9.52 -13.38
N SER A 177 -10.37 10.10 -12.18
CA SER A 177 -11.45 9.95 -11.20
C SER A 177 -12.74 10.66 -11.63
N TYR A 178 -12.64 11.74 -12.41
CA TYR A 178 -13.79 12.42 -13.02
C TYR A 178 -14.20 11.81 -14.36
N ASN A 179 -13.24 11.43 -15.21
CA ASN A 179 -13.50 10.75 -16.47
C ASN A 179 -12.59 9.53 -16.65
N PRO A 180 -13.06 8.33 -16.29
CA PRO A 180 -12.28 7.10 -16.39
C PRO A 180 -11.85 6.71 -17.81
N HIS A 181 -12.53 7.23 -18.83
CA HIS A 181 -12.27 6.93 -20.25
C HIS A 181 -11.50 8.05 -20.96
N HIS A 182 -10.96 9.02 -20.23
CA HIS A 182 -10.16 10.10 -20.83
C HIS A 182 -8.82 9.56 -21.35
N LEU A 183 -8.73 9.41 -22.67
CA LEU A 183 -7.62 8.73 -23.36
C LEU A 183 -6.25 9.35 -23.06
N GLU A 184 -6.14 10.69 -23.10
CA GLU A 184 -4.86 11.36 -22.90
C GLU A 184 -4.33 11.14 -21.48
N ALA A 185 -5.16 11.27 -20.43
CA ALA A 185 -4.72 10.97 -19.07
C ALA A 185 -4.35 9.49 -18.89
N LEU A 186 -5.05 8.55 -19.54
CA LEU A 186 -4.68 7.13 -19.48
C LEU A 186 -3.27 6.89 -20.03
N ILE A 187 -2.96 7.46 -21.20
CA ILE A 187 -1.65 7.32 -21.84
C ILE A 187 -0.57 7.98 -20.97
N ARG A 188 -0.83 9.18 -20.47
CA ARG A 188 0.12 9.93 -19.64
C ARG A 188 0.40 9.21 -18.33
N ARG A 189 -0.65 8.75 -17.65
CA ARG A 189 -0.54 7.99 -16.39
C ARG A 189 0.17 6.67 -16.59
N ALA A 190 -0.11 5.93 -17.66
CA ALA A 190 0.59 4.68 -17.95
C ALA A 190 2.12 4.87 -18.05
N ARG A 191 2.57 6.05 -18.49
CA ARG A 191 3.99 6.41 -18.53
C ARG A 191 4.54 6.88 -17.19
N THR A 192 3.80 7.70 -16.43
CA THR A 192 4.30 8.29 -15.18
C THR A 192 4.20 7.35 -13.98
N LEU A 193 3.17 6.50 -13.93
CA LEU A 193 2.88 5.60 -12.81
C LEU A 193 4.09 4.73 -12.39
N PRO A 194 4.76 3.97 -13.29
CA PRO A 194 5.90 3.13 -12.86
C PRO A 194 7.08 3.95 -12.32
N ILE A 195 7.22 5.21 -12.75
CA ILE A 195 8.27 6.11 -12.27
C ILE A 195 7.94 6.56 -10.84
N VAL A 196 6.69 6.96 -10.59
CA VAL A 196 6.23 7.39 -9.27
C VAL A 196 6.28 6.22 -8.27
N GLU A 197 5.85 5.02 -8.67
CA GLU A 197 5.93 3.83 -7.83
C GLU A 197 7.37 3.53 -7.36
N GLU A 198 8.37 3.74 -8.22
CA GLU A 198 9.77 3.56 -7.85
C GLU A 198 10.28 4.69 -6.93
N ILE A 199 9.88 5.94 -7.18
CA ILE A 199 10.18 7.08 -6.30
C ILE A 199 9.62 6.82 -4.89
N ASP A 200 8.38 6.36 -4.80
CA ASP A 200 7.71 6.06 -3.54
C ASP A 200 8.37 4.89 -2.82
N ARG A 201 8.73 3.83 -3.54
CA ARG A 201 9.46 2.69 -2.98
C ARG A 201 10.79 3.11 -2.37
N GLU A 202 11.56 3.93 -3.08
CA GLU A 202 12.85 4.43 -2.59
C GLU A 202 12.69 5.38 -1.40
N MET A 203 11.64 6.20 -1.39
CA MET A 203 11.29 7.05 -0.24
C MET A 203 10.98 6.21 1.00
N LEU A 204 10.15 5.18 0.86
CA LEU A 204 9.78 4.27 1.95
C LEU A 204 10.98 3.48 2.46
N LYS A 205 11.88 3.05 1.57
CA LYS A 205 13.14 2.40 1.97
C LYS A 205 13.99 3.31 2.84
N LYS A 206 14.21 4.57 2.44
CA LYS A 206 14.94 5.56 3.25
C LYS A 206 14.27 5.82 4.60
N LEU A 207 12.93 5.86 4.63
CA LEU A 207 12.18 6.00 5.88
C LEU A 207 12.40 4.80 6.80
N HIS A 208 12.41 3.59 6.27
CA HIS A 208 12.69 2.37 7.03
C HIS A 208 14.12 2.32 7.57
N GLU A 209 15.11 2.76 6.81
CA GLU A 209 16.49 2.89 7.27
C GLU A 209 16.60 3.87 8.44
N LYS A 210 15.99 5.06 8.32
CA LYS A 210 15.93 6.06 9.40
C LYS A 210 15.23 5.52 10.64
N ARG A 211 14.10 4.82 10.47
CA ARG A 211 13.38 4.16 11.57
C ARG A 211 14.26 3.12 12.26
N SER A 212 14.93 2.26 11.50
CA SER A 212 15.84 1.23 12.03
C SER A 212 16.99 1.84 12.81
N TYR A 213 17.58 2.92 12.30
CA TYR A 213 18.60 3.68 13.03
C TYR A 213 18.04 4.24 14.35
N PHE A 214 16.88 4.89 14.31
CA PHE A 214 16.24 5.45 15.50
C PHE A 214 15.94 4.38 16.57
N SER A 215 15.46 3.21 16.16
CA SER A 215 15.17 2.07 17.06
C SER A 215 16.41 1.50 17.75
N ARG A 216 17.61 1.72 17.21
CA ARG A 216 18.88 1.29 17.83
C ARG A 216 19.38 2.25 18.91
N ILE A 217 18.80 3.45 19.02
CA ILE A 217 19.22 4.44 20.02
C ILE A 217 18.85 3.92 21.43
N PRO A 218 19.80 3.81 22.37
CA PRO A 218 19.49 3.34 23.72
C PRO A 218 18.50 4.25 24.45
N LYS A 219 17.51 3.66 25.13
CA LYS A 219 16.50 4.38 25.94
C LYS A 219 17.09 5.14 27.13
N THR A 220 18.33 4.83 27.51
CA THR A 220 19.09 5.52 28.56
C THR A 220 19.67 6.86 28.10
N ASN A 221 19.65 7.16 26.80
CA ASN A 221 20.17 8.41 26.27
C ASN A 221 19.33 9.61 26.77
N MET A 222 19.97 10.53 27.49
CA MET A 222 19.33 11.71 28.06
C MET A 222 18.77 12.66 27.00
N ALA A 223 19.44 12.80 25.85
CA ALA A 223 18.97 13.64 24.75
C ALA A 223 17.70 13.06 24.12
N LEU A 224 17.63 11.72 23.96
CA LEU A 224 16.42 11.04 23.50
C LEU A 224 15.27 11.25 24.47
N ARG A 225 15.49 11.09 25.78
CA ARG A 225 14.46 11.33 26.81
C ARG A 225 13.93 12.77 26.79
N LYS A 226 14.82 13.75 26.61
CA LYS A 226 14.43 15.16 26.47
C LYS A 226 13.59 15.39 25.21
N ALA A 227 14.05 14.92 24.05
CA ALA A 227 13.33 15.04 22.78
C ALA A 227 11.97 14.34 22.81
N MET A 228 11.86 13.17 23.45
CA MET A 228 10.58 12.47 23.63
C MET A 228 9.59 13.28 24.45
N LYS A 229 10.05 13.93 25.54
CA LYS A 229 9.20 14.79 26.36
C LYS A 229 8.72 16.03 25.59
N GLU A 230 9.61 16.66 24.82
CA GLU A 230 9.25 17.80 23.96
C GLU A 230 8.26 17.39 22.86
N SER A 231 8.48 16.22 22.22
CA SER A 231 7.60 15.66 21.19
C SER A 231 6.17 15.42 21.70
N TYR A 232 6.00 15.04 22.97
CA TYR A 232 4.66 14.88 23.58
C TYR A 232 3.86 16.18 23.59
N PHE A 233 4.45 17.28 24.09
CA PHE A 233 3.80 18.59 24.09
C PHE A 233 3.59 19.10 22.66
N LEU A 234 4.56 18.86 21.77
CA LEU A 234 4.45 19.23 20.38
C LEU A 234 3.31 18.50 19.67
N HIS A 235 3.10 17.21 19.97
CA HIS A 235 1.98 16.43 19.45
C HIS A 235 0.63 16.98 19.91
N ILE A 236 0.47 17.28 21.20
CA ILE A 236 -0.75 17.89 21.74
C ILE A 236 -1.01 19.24 21.06
N TYR A 237 0.01 20.09 21.01
CA TYR A 237 -0.08 21.41 20.39
C TYR A 237 -0.54 21.32 18.94
N HIS A 238 0.09 20.48 18.12
CA HIS A 238 -0.28 20.36 16.72
C HIS A 238 -1.67 19.75 16.51
N THR A 239 -2.04 18.73 17.29
CA THR A 239 -3.37 18.11 17.11
C THR A 239 -4.50 19.09 17.45
N VAL A 240 -4.38 19.85 18.54
CA VAL A 240 -5.42 20.84 18.91
C VAL A 240 -5.37 22.07 18.00
N ALA A 241 -4.19 22.47 17.50
CA ALA A 241 -4.07 23.58 16.56
C ALA A 241 -4.75 23.27 15.21
N ILE A 242 -4.66 22.02 14.73
CA ILE A 242 -5.36 21.57 13.52
C ILE A 242 -6.88 21.66 13.71
N GLU A 243 -7.37 21.42 14.92
CA GLU A 243 -8.79 21.58 15.28
C GLU A 243 -9.21 23.06 15.46
N GLY A 244 -8.27 24.00 15.34
CA GLY A 244 -8.53 25.45 15.43
C GLY A 244 -8.29 26.06 16.81
N ASN A 245 -7.64 25.35 17.74
CA ASN A 245 -7.22 25.93 19.02
C ASN A 245 -6.16 27.03 18.79
N THR A 246 -6.31 28.17 19.47
CA THR A 246 -5.44 29.33 19.36
C THR A 246 -4.37 29.41 20.44
N MET A 247 -4.31 28.43 21.36
CA MET A 247 -3.22 28.36 22.35
C MET A 247 -1.87 28.20 21.65
N SER A 248 -0.88 28.95 22.10
CA SER A 248 0.51 28.80 21.65
C SER A 248 1.21 27.61 22.31
N LEU A 249 2.30 27.11 21.71
CA LEU A 249 3.05 25.96 22.23
C LEU A 249 3.48 26.11 23.69
N GLY A 250 3.86 27.33 24.11
CA GLY A 250 4.26 27.58 25.50
C GLY A 250 3.11 27.62 26.50
N GLN A 251 1.86 27.71 26.02
CA GLN A 251 0.66 27.71 26.85
C GLN A 251 0.05 26.30 26.97
N THR A 252 0.23 25.45 25.95
CA THR A 252 -0.13 24.02 25.97
C THR A 252 0.77 23.19 26.86
#